data_AF-A0A2A2QHY3-F1
#
_entry.id   AF-A0A2A2QHY3-F1
#
_cell.length_a   1.000
_cell.length_b   1.000
_cell.length_c   1.000
_cell.angle_alpha   90.00
_cell.angle_beta   90.00
_cell.angle_gamma   90.00
#
_symmetry.space_group_name_H-M   'P 1'
#
loop_
_entity.id
_entity.type
_entity.pdbx_description
1 polymer ?
#
loop_
_entity_poly.entity_id
_entity_poly.type
_entity_poly.pdbx_seq_one_letter_code
_entity_poly.pdbx_strand_id
1 'polypeptide(L)'
;MKCGRPILLGVLALVTAVALWRFRESQSEADSQAPAEPRSTESFSRSGDTEIATSSKGEVALPPDGDSSTPAVSPAPAPAPLAAPNPPSARRQSPAAPPLPANQRPAPAVPEPAQAAVEALALNLREYRDRFGGNPVGNNAEIVREMDGGNAKGAAFLPAGLKRLNGQGELIDEWGVPYFFHQESADQMEVRSAGADRVMWTSDDLVGR
;
A
#
# COMPACT_ATOMS: atom_id res chain seq x y z
N MET A 1 47.45 -19.28 -52.01
CA MET A 1 46.77 -19.40 -50.70
C MET A 1 47.06 -18.14 -49.88
N LYS A 2 46.06 -17.27 -49.67
CA LYS A 2 46.02 -16.20 -48.64
C LYS A 2 44.65 -15.51 -48.71
N CYS A 3 43.67 -16.02 -47.95
CA CYS A 3 42.41 -15.36 -47.65
C CYS A 3 42.09 -15.65 -46.19
N GLY A 4 42.00 -14.60 -45.36
CA GLY A 4 41.65 -14.76 -43.95
C GLY A 4 42.21 -13.68 -43.03
N ARG A 5 42.04 -12.39 -43.36
CA ARG A 5 42.39 -11.26 -42.47
C ARG A 5 41.47 -10.01 -42.47
N PRO A 6 40.23 -9.96 -43.01
CA PRO A 6 39.39 -8.77 -42.84
C PRO A 6 38.51 -8.78 -41.57
N ILE A 7 38.16 -9.95 -41.02
CA ILE A 7 37.15 -10.04 -39.93
C ILE A 7 37.71 -9.63 -38.57
N LEU A 8 38.99 -9.93 -38.29
CA LEU A 8 39.61 -9.63 -36.98
C LEU A 8 39.78 -8.12 -36.74
N LEU A 9 40.00 -7.33 -37.79
CA LEU A 9 40.14 -5.87 -37.70
C LEU A 9 38.81 -5.17 -37.40
N GLY A 10 37.70 -5.69 -37.96
CA GLY A 10 36.36 -5.14 -37.71
C GLY A 10 35.92 -5.30 -36.25
N VAL A 11 36.21 -6.46 -35.64
CA VAL A 11 35.86 -6.72 -34.24
C VAL A 11 36.69 -5.86 -33.29
N LEU A 12 37.99 -5.68 -33.56
CA LEU A 12 38.85 -4.84 -32.73
C LEU A 12 38.42 -3.36 -32.76
N ALA A 13 38.03 -2.85 -33.94
CA ALA A 13 37.54 -1.48 -34.08
C ALA A 13 36.20 -1.26 -33.35
N LEU A 14 35.31 -2.27 -33.33
CA LEU A 14 34.04 -2.18 -32.60
C LEU A 14 34.29 -2.16 -31.07
N VAL A 15 35.19 -3.00 -30.58
CA VAL A 15 35.53 -3.08 -29.14
C VAL A 15 36.17 -1.76 -28.66
N THR A 16 37.07 -1.17 -29.44
CA THR A 16 37.68 0.13 -29.08
C THR A 16 36.66 1.27 -29.11
N ALA A 17 35.74 1.27 -30.08
CA ALA A 17 34.66 2.26 -30.14
C ALA A 17 33.72 2.16 -28.92
N VAL A 18 33.34 0.95 -28.51
CA VAL A 18 32.49 0.73 -27.32
C VAL A 18 33.22 1.11 -26.03
N ALA A 19 34.51 0.80 -25.93
CA ALA A 19 35.33 1.18 -24.77
C ALA A 19 35.49 2.71 -24.66
N LEU A 20 35.74 3.40 -25.78
CA LEU A 20 35.84 4.86 -25.81
C LEU A 20 34.50 5.54 -25.50
N TRP A 21 33.38 4.96 -25.97
CA TRP A 21 32.04 5.46 -25.64
C TRP A 21 31.75 5.33 -24.14
N ARG A 22 32.01 4.16 -23.54
CA ARG A 22 31.83 3.94 -22.10
C ARG A 22 32.74 4.82 -21.22
N PHE A 23 33.96 5.07 -21.66
CA PHE A 23 34.89 5.93 -20.92
C PHE A 23 34.47 7.41 -20.92
N ARG A 24 33.84 7.89 -22.01
CA ARG A 24 33.34 9.26 -22.09
C ARG A 24 32.15 9.49 -21.16
N GLU A 25 31.27 8.50 -20.99
CA GLU A 25 30.15 8.56 -20.06
C GLU A 25 30.64 8.75 -18.61
N SER A 26 31.70 8.02 -18.22
CA SER A 26 32.27 8.07 -16.86
C SER A 26 32.87 9.44 -16.48
N GLN A 27 33.26 10.27 -17.44
CA GLN A 27 33.80 11.60 -17.17
C GLN A 27 32.70 12.66 -16.97
N SER A 28 31.44 12.36 -17.34
CA SER A 28 30.32 13.29 -17.17
C SER A 28 29.85 13.40 -15.72
N GLU A 29 30.15 12.42 -14.86
CA GLU A 29 29.72 12.42 -13.45
C GLU A 29 30.72 13.12 -12.52
N ALA A 30 31.96 13.36 -12.96
CA ALA A 30 33.03 13.92 -12.12
C ALA A 30 33.03 15.47 -12.03
N ASP A 31 32.25 16.17 -12.85
CA ASP A 31 32.28 17.66 -12.94
C ASP A 31 31.10 18.36 -12.23
N SER A 32 30.31 17.64 -11.42
CA SER A 32 29.14 18.22 -10.72
C SER A 32 29.35 18.50 -9.22
N GLN A 33 30.56 18.34 -8.67
CA GLN A 33 30.83 18.68 -7.27
C GLN A 33 31.57 20.02 -7.15
N ALA A 34 30.86 21.13 -7.39
CA ALA A 34 31.32 22.46 -7.00
C ALA A 34 30.99 22.73 -5.50
N PRO A 35 31.87 23.42 -4.75
CA PRO A 35 31.71 23.64 -3.32
C PRO A 35 30.70 24.74 -2.97
N ALA A 36 30.10 24.59 -1.80
CA ALA A 36 29.11 25.48 -1.20
C ALA A 36 29.60 26.92 -0.96
N GLU A 37 28.78 27.90 -1.33
CA GLU A 37 28.80 29.25 -0.76
C GLU A 37 27.43 29.58 -0.13
N PRO A 38 27.38 30.13 1.10
CA PRO A 38 26.15 30.66 1.68
C PRO A 38 26.13 32.19 1.60
N ARG A 39 25.19 32.78 0.84
CA ARG A 39 24.78 34.18 1.04
C ARG A 39 23.30 34.42 0.68
N SER A 40 22.56 34.75 1.74
CA SER A 40 21.76 35.96 1.90
C SER A 40 20.63 36.27 0.91
N THR A 41 19.40 36.18 1.44
CA THR A 41 18.31 37.17 1.38
C THR A 41 18.15 37.98 0.09
N GLU A 42 17.03 37.77 -0.59
CA GLU A 42 16.18 38.90 -0.96
C GLU A 42 14.69 38.53 -1.07
N SER A 43 13.91 39.44 -0.51
CA SER A 43 12.47 39.46 -0.38
C SER A 43 11.84 39.75 -1.75
N PHE A 44 10.81 39.01 -2.14
CA PHE A 44 9.88 39.50 -3.15
C PHE A 44 8.45 39.11 -2.80
N SER A 45 7.76 40.08 -2.21
CA SER A 45 6.31 40.15 -2.11
C SER A 45 5.67 39.91 -3.47
N ARG A 46 4.71 38.99 -3.54
CA ARG A 46 3.66 39.08 -4.55
C ARG A 46 2.31 38.78 -3.93
N SER A 47 1.60 39.89 -3.70
CA SER A 47 0.17 39.98 -3.50
C SER A 47 -0.60 39.21 -4.57
N GLY A 48 -1.68 38.59 -4.15
CA GLY A 48 -2.58 37.82 -5.01
C GLY A 48 -3.82 37.47 -4.22
N ASP A 49 -4.52 38.50 -3.76
CA ASP A 49 -5.88 38.42 -3.24
C ASP A 49 -6.79 37.72 -4.25
N THR A 50 -7.47 36.66 -3.82
CA THR A 50 -8.73 36.23 -4.43
C THR A 50 -9.62 35.79 -3.27
N GLU A 51 -10.32 36.78 -2.71
CA GLU A 51 -11.66 36.58 -2.20
C GLU A 51 -12.55 36.04 -3.32
N ILE A 52 -13.53 35.19 -3.01
CA ILE A 52 -14.96 35.49 -3.17
C ILE A 52 -15.79 34.27 -2.72
N ALA A 53 -16.67 34.57 -1.76
CA ALA A 53 -17.99 33.98 -1.49
C ALA A 53 -18.14 32.61 -0.81
N THR A 54 -18.14 32.69 0.52
CA THR A 54 -19.13 32.04 1.38
C THR A 54 -20.56 32.54 1.04
N SER A 55 -21.48 31.61 0.79
CA SER A 55 -22.95 31.82 0.79
C SER A 55 -23.57 30.61 1.49
N SER A 56 -23.86 30.67 2.80
CA SER A 56 -25.07 31.21 3.45
C SER A 56 -26.37 30.47 3.13
N LYS A 57 -26.82 29.70 4.13
CA LYS A 57 -28.18 29.71 4.71
C LYS A 57 -29.33 29.01 3.96
N GLY A 58 -29.80 27.92 4.57
CA GLY A 58 -31.11 27.32 4.31
C GLY A 58 -31.54 26.44 5.50
N GLU A 59 -32.05 27.06 6.55
CA GLU A 59 -32.74 26.40 7.66
C GLU A 59 -34.17 26.97 7.77
N VAL A 60 -35.06 26.13 8.32
CA VAL A 60 -36.43 26.36 8.81
C VAL A 60 -37.56 25.95 7.85
N ALA A 61 -38.24 24.83 8.15
CA ALA A 61 -39.62 24.84 8.68
C ALA A 61 -40.28 23.44 8.74
N LEU A 62 -40.66 23.02 9.95
CA LEU A 62 -41.78 22.14 10.31
C LEU A 62 -42.48 22.83 11.51
N PRO A 63 -43.69 22.45 11.96
CA PRO A 63 -44.89 21.84 11.32
C PRO A 63 -46.12 22.79 11.60
N PRO A 64 -47.44 22.42 11.60
CA PRO A 64 -48.07 21.46 12.55
C PRO A 64 -49.33 20.67 12.07
N ASP A 65 -49.63 19.62 12.84
CA ASP A 65 -50.93 19.04 13.26
C ASP A 65 -52.08 18.75 12.29
N GLY A 66 -52.52 17.48 12.31
CA GLY A 66 -53.75 16.99 11.70
C GLY A 66 -54.27 15.74 12.43
N ASP A 67 -54.99 15.98 13.52
CA ASP A 67 -55.76 15.03 14.32
C ASP A 67 -56.96 14.48 13.52
N SER A 68 -57.25 13.18 13.61
CA SER A 68 -58.55 12.58 13.27
C SER A 68 -58.67 11.15 13.82
N SER A 69 -59.12 11.09 15.07
CA SER A 69 -60.25 10.31 15.58
C SER A 69 -60.76 9.07 14.81
N THR A 70 -60.83 7.98 15.59
CA THR A 70 -61.57 6.70 15.45
C THR A 70 -63.06 6.82 15.09
N PRO A 71 -63.72 5.71 14.68
CA PRO A 71 -64.52 4.97 15.65
C PRO A 71 -64.53 3.43 15.54
N ALA A 72 -64.83 2.81 16.68
CA ALA A 72 -64.95 1.40 17.02
C ALA A 72 -66.15 0.67 16.40
N VAL A 73 -66.12 -0.69 16.37
CA VAL A 73 -67.24 -1.61 16.73
C VAL A 73 -66.74 -3.05 17.04
N SER A 74 -66.89 -3.43 18.32
CA SER A 74 -67.33 -4.72 18.95
C SER A 74 -66.62 -6.10 18.84
N PRO A 75 -66.85 -7.00 19.84
CA PRO A 75 -65.86 -8.00 20.30
C PRO A 75 -66.31 -9.49 20.31
N ALA A 76 -65.39 -10.35 20.81
CA ALA A 76 -65.50 -11.74 21.32
C ALA A 76 -65.07 -12.89 20.36
N PRO A 77 -64.61 -14.08 20.85
CA PRO A 77 -64.40 -14.55 22.23
C PRO A 77 -62.96 -15.07 22.54
N ALA A 78 -62.70 -15.34 23.82
CA ALA A 78 -61.41 -15.75 24.39
C ALA A 78 -60.97 -17.20 24.05
N PRO A 79 -59.65 -17.44 23.92
CA PRO A 79 -59.04 -18.74 24.20
C PRO A 79 -58.25 -18.76 25.52
N ALA A 80 -58.21 -19.94 26.13
CA ALA A 80 -57.66 -20.32 27.44
C ALA A 80 -56.22 -19.82 27.76
N PRO A 81 -55.83 -19.72 29.05
CA PRO A 81 -54.50 -19.26 29.43
C PRO A 81 -53.42 -20.26 29.00
N LEU A 82 -52.60 -19.86 28.04
CA LEU A 82 -51.33 -20.50 27.74
C LEU A 82 -50.38 -20.30 28.92
N ALA A 83 -49.76 -21.41 29.35
CA ALA A 83 -48.77 -21.46 30.41
C ALA A 83 -47.67 -20.40 30.22
N ALA A 84 -47.34 -19.70 31.31
CA ALA A 84 -46.27 -18.71 31.32
C ALA A 84 -44.93 -19.34 30.86
N PRO A 85 -44.15 -18.68 29.99
CA PRO A 85 -42.80 -19.12 29.70
C PRO A 85 -41.92 -18.93 30.93
N ASN A 86 -41.24 -19.99 31.35
CA ASN A 86 -40.21 -19.93 32.39
C ASN A 86 -39.18 -18.84 32.04
N PRO A 87 -38.73 -17.99 32.99
CA PRO A 87 -37.68 -17.03 32.70
C PRO A 87 -36.39 -17.78 32.31
N PRO A 88 -35.62 -17.29 31.32
CA PRO A 88 -34.35 -17.90 30.97
C PRO A 88 -33.43 -17.87 32.19
N SER A 89 -32.94 -19.05 32.59
CA SER A 89 -31.94 -19.17 33.63
C SER A 89 -30.76 -18.25 33.28
N ALA A 90 -30.49 -17.29 34.15
CA ALA A 90 -29.34 -16.41 34.03
C ALA A 90 -28.08 -17.28 33.94
N ARG A 91 -27.49 -17.33 32.73
CA ARG A 91 -26.19 -17.96 32.50
C ARG A 91 -25.21 -17.22 33.40
N ARG A 92 -24.78 -17.86 34.49
CA ARG A 92 -23.66 -17.36 35.30
C ARG A 92 -22.49 -17.18 34.33
N GLN A 93 -22.17 -15.94 33.99
CA GLN A 93 -20.92 -15.63 33.35
C GLN A 93 -19.86 -15.91 34.40
N SER A 94 -19.11 -17.00 34.22
CA SER A 94 -17.88 -17.21 34.97
C SER A 94 -17.01 -15.96 34.82
N PRO A 95 -16.38 -15.46 35.89
CA PRO A 95 -15.46 -14.34 35.79
C PRO A 95 -14.42 -14.64 34.71
N ALA A 96 -14.25 -13.72 33.75
CA ALA A 96 -13.20 -13.83 32.76
C ALA A 96 -11.86 -13.97 33.50
N ALA A 97 -11.08 -14.98 33.12
CA ALA A 97 -9.73 -15.15 33.65
C ALA A 97 -8.93 -13.84 33.42
N PRO A 98 -8.07 -13.44 34.37
CA PRO A 98 -7.23 -12.26 34.19
C PRO A 98 -6.38 -12.43 32.91
N PRO A 99 -6.22 -11.36 32.11
CA PRO A 99 -5.45 -11.44 30.87
C PRO A 99 -4.01 -11.85 31.19
N LEU A 100 -3.48 -12.80 30.40
CA LEU A 100 -2.07 -13.20 30.50
C LEU A 100 -1.16 -11.97 30.27
N PRO A 101 0.01 -11.93 30.93
CA PRO A 101 1.04 -10.94 30.62
C PRO A 101 1.34 -10.95 29.12
N ALA A 102 1.56 -9.78 28.50
CA ALA A 102 1.81 -9.67 27.06
C ALA A 102 2.93 -10.62 26.57
N ASN A 103 3.95 -10.83 27.39
CA ASN A 103 5.10 -11.69 27.10
C ASN A 103 4.81 -13.21 27.21
N GLN A 104 3.59 -13.60 27.57
CA GLN A 104 3.12 -14.99 27.65
C GLN A 104 1.94 -15.26 26.71
N ARG A 105 1.51 -14.26 25.93
CA ARG A 105 0.48 -14.46 24.92
C ARG A 105 1.15 -15.16 23.72
N PRO A 106 0.63 -16.30 23.23
CA PRO A 106 1.06 -16.86 21.97
C PRO A 106 0.97 -15.77 20.88
N ALA A 107 1.98 -15.70 20.00
CA ALA A 107 1.91 -14.83 18.85
C ALA A 107 0.58 -15.10 18.10
N PRO A 108 -0.14 -14.05 17.66
CA PRO A 108 -1.33 -14.26 16.85
C PRO A 108 -0.96 -15.15 15.66
N ALA A 109 -1.77 -16.17 15.40
CA ALA A 109 -1.53 -17.05 14.26
C ALA A 109 -1.54 -16.22 12.98
N VAL A 110 -0.46 -16.33 12.21
CA VAL A 110 -0.37 -15.69 10.89
C VAL A 110 -1.43 -16.32 9.99
N PRO A 111 -2.31 -15.52 9.35
CA PRO A 111 -3.18 -16.05 8.31
C PRO A 111 -2.32 -16.61 7.18
N GLU A 112 -2.51 -17.88 6.81
CA GLU A 112 -1.93 -18.48 5.59
C GLU A 112 -1.96 -17.54 4.35
N PRO A 113 -3.05 -16.80 4.05
CA PRO A 113 -3.05 -15.86 2.92
C PRO A 113 -2.03 -14.71 3.07
N ALA A 114 -1.69 -14.29 4.29
CA ALA A 114 -0.76 -13.19 4.53
C ALA A 114 0.69 -13.57 4.16
N GLN A 115 1.13 -14.76 4.57
CA GLN A 115 2.45 -15.28 4.23
C GLN A 115 2.57 -15.53 2.71
N ALA A 116 1.55 -16.18 2.13
CA ALA A 116 1.50 -16.41 0.69
C ALA A 116 1.51 -15.10 -0.12
N ALA A 117 0.87 -14.03 0.39
CA ALA A 117 0.89 -12.72 -0.25
C ALA A 117 2.29 -12.11 -0.30
N VAL A 118 3.04 -12.16 0.81
CA VAL A 118 4.42 -11.65 0.88
C VAL A 118 5.34 -12.41 -0.07
N GLU A 119 5.24 -13.74 -0.10
CA GLU A 119 6.02 -14.59 -1.00
C GLU A 119 5.68 -14.35 -2.47
N ALA A 120 4.38 -14.21 -2.79
CA ALA A 120 3.94 -13.86 -4.12
C ALA A 120 4.46 -12.48 -4.55
N LEU A 121 4.48 -11.49 -3.67
CA LEU A 121 5.04 -10.17 -4.00
C LEU A 121 6.54 -10.24 -4.29
N ALA A 122 7.31 -10.96 -3.47
CA ALA A 122 8.73 -11.19 -3.72
C ALA A 122 8.98 -11.89 -5.07
N LEU A 123 8.17 -12.89 -5.40
CA LEU A 123 8.24 -13.58 -6.69
C LEU A 123 7.98 -12.62 -7.87
N ASN A 124 6.93 -11.79 -7.78
CA ASN A 124 6.58 -10.86 -8.86
C ASN A 124 7.60 -9.73 -9.01
N LEU A 125 8.25 -9.31 -7.93
CA LEU A 125 9.39 -8.38 -8.00
C LEU A 125 10.58 -8.99 -8.75
N ARG A 126 10.87 -10.28 -8.53
CA ARG A 126 11.87 -10.98 -9.34
C ARG A 126 11.47 -11.02 -10.82
N GLU A 127 10.22 -11.31 -11.14
CA GLU A 127 9.76 -11.30 -12.53
C GLU A 127 9.86 -9.91 -13.18
N TYR A 128 9.56 -8.85 -12.42
CA TYR A 128 9.80 -7.48 -12.84
C TYR A 128 11.28 -7.27 -13.16
N ARG A 129 12.18 -7.64 -12.24
CA ARG A 129 13.62 -7.52 -12.43
C ARG A 129 14.11 -8.26 -13.67
N ASP A 130 13.65 -9.49 -13.90
CA ASP A 130 14.04 -10.28 -15.07
C ASP A 130 13.60 -9.59 -16.38
N ARG A 131 12.54 -8.77 -16.33
CA ARG A 131 12.00 -8.04 -17.49
C ARG A 131 12.64 -6.67 -17.72
N PHE A 132 13.12 -6.00 -16.66
CA PHE A 132 13.60 -4.61 -16.71
C PHE A 132 15.08 -4.43 -16.36
N GLY A 133 15.74 -5.46 -15.86
CA GLY A 133 17.16 -5.44 -15.47
C GLY A 133 17.43 -4.86 -14.08
N GLY A 134 16.38 -4.59 -13.29
CA GLY A 134 16.47 -4.04 -11.95
C GLY A 134 15.09 -4.02 -11.27
N ASN A 135 15.07 -3.82 -9.96
CA ASN A 135 13.82 -3.65 -9.21
C ASN A 135 13.17 -2.30 -9.54
N PRO A 136 11.84 -2.17 -9.36
CA PRO A 136 11.21 -0.86 -9.37
C PRO A 136 11.78 0.00 -8.24
N VAL A 137 11.88 1.30 -8.47
CA VAL A 137 12.47 2.26 -7.53
C VAL A 137 11.48 3.36 -7.17
N GLY A 138 11.77 4.09 -6.09
CA GLY A 138 10.93 5.18 -5.59
C GLY A 138 10.27 4.86 -4.24
N ASN A 139 9.19 5.57 -3.95
CA ASN A 139 8.35 5.34 -2.77
C ASN A 139 7.39 4.16 -2.97
N ASN A 140 6.70 3.74 -1.90
CA ASN A 140 5.76 2.61 -1.93
C ASN A 140 4.71 2.73 -3.05
N ALA A 141 4.08 3.89 -3.21
CA ALA A 141 3.04 4.09 -4.22
C ALA A 141 3.61 4.08 -5.65
N GLU A 142 4.83 4.61 -5.84
CA GLU A 142 5.53 4.58 -7.13
C GLU A 142 5.91 3.16 -7.54
N ILE A 143 6.45 2.37 -6.59
CA ILE A 143 6.77 0.96 -6.80
C ILE A 143 5.51 0.17 -7.16
N VAL A 144 4.43 0.35 -6.40
CA VAL A 144 3.14 -0.29 -6.65
C VAL A 144 2.59 0.11 -8.02
N ARG A 145 2.67 1.39 -8.39
CA ARG A 145 2.28 1.88 -9.71
C ARG A 145 3.09 1.21 -10.82
N GLU A 146 4.41 1.08 -10.67
CA GLU A 146 5.24 0.39 -11.66
C GLU A 146 4.87 -1.09 -11.77
N MET A 147 4.65 -1.77 -10.64
CA MET A 147 4.21 -3.17 -10.64
C MET A 147 2.79 -3.33 -11.20
N ASP A 148 1.94 -2.31 -11.15
CA ASP A 148 0.56 -2.32 -11.64
C ASP A 148 0.41 -1.92 -13.12
N GLY A 149 1.51 -1.90 -13.88
CA GLY A 149 1.49 -1.54 -15.30
C GLY A 149 1.78 -0.07 -15.60
N GLY A 150 2.14 0.73 -14.60
CA GLY A 150 2.70 2.07 -14.80
C GLY A 150 4.16 2.08 -15.30
N ASN A 151 4.77 0.90 -15.51
CA ASN A 151 6.10 0.77 -16.10
C ASN A 151 6.10 1.02 -17.62
N ALA A 152 7.31 1.17 -18.19
CA ALA A 152 7.51 1.49 -19.60
C ALA A 152 6.92 0.47 -20.61
N LYS A 153 6.59 -0.76 -20.17
CA LYS A 153 6.01 -1.80 -21.02
C LYS A 153 4.51 -2.02 -20.78
N GLY A 154 3.89 -1.28 -19.86
CA GLY A 154 2.47 -1.44 -19.53
C GLY A 154 2.12 -2.78 -18.89
N ALA A 155 3.10 -3.56 -18.40
CA ALA A 155 2.89 -4.92 -17.93
C ALA A 155 2.51 -4.93 -16.44
N ALA A 156 1.42 -5.59 -16.07
CA ALA A 156 1.03 -5.73 -14.66
C ALA A 156 1.63 -7.00 -14.05
N PHE A 157 2.34 -6.83 -12.94
CA PHE A 157 2.97 -7.87 -12.13
C PHE A 157 2.29 -8.04 -10.76
N LEU A 158 1.41 -7.13 -10.35
CA LEU A 158 0.62 -7.33 -9.13
C LEU A 158 -0.49 -8.36 -9.38
N PRO A 159 -0.56 -9.46 -8.61
CA PRO A 159 -1.66 -10.40 -8.70
C PRO A 159 -2.98 -9.73 -8.33
N ALA A 160 -4.04 -9.95 -9.12
CA ALA A 160 -5.35 -9.33 -8.88
C ALA A 160 -5.92 -9.61 -7.48
N GLY A 161 -5.66 -10.81 -6.93
CA GLY A 161 -6.09 -11.18 -5.58
C GLY A 161 -5.36 -10.46 -4.44
N LEU A 162 -4.18 -9.89 -4.71
CA LEU A 162 -3.39 -9.14 -3.73
C LEU A 162 -3.57 -7.63 -3.87
N LYS A 163 -4.20 -7.16 -4.95
CA LYS A 163 -4.32 -5.74 -5.28
C LYS A 163 -5.35 -5.04 -4.38
N ARG A 164 -4.93 -4.71 -3.16
CA ARG A 164 -5.67 -3.84 -2.22
C ARG A 164 -4.86 -2.57 -2.04
N LEU A 165 -5.41 -1.44 -2.47
CA LEU A 165 -4.73 -0.15 -2.39
C LEU A 165 -5.42 0.76 -1.37
N ASN A 166 -4.63 1.55 -0.64
CA ASN A 166 -5.16 2.67 0.15
C ASN A 166 -5.41 3.91 -0.73
N GLY A 167 -5.85 5.03 -0.12
CA GLY A 167 -6.13 6.27 -0.84
C GLY A 167 -4.90 6.95 -1.46
N GLN A 168 -3.70 6.51 -1.08
CA GLN A 168 -2.41 7.02 -1.55
C GLN A 168 -1.82 6.14 -2.66
N GLY A 169 -2.48 5.03 -3.03
CA GLY A 169 -2.00 4.10 -4.04
C GLY A 169 -0.97 3.10 -3.51
N GLU A 170 -0.81 2.97 -2.19
CA GLU A 170 0.07 1.97 -1.59
C GLU A 170 -0.66 0.64 -1.41
N LEU A 171 0.06 -0.46 -1.57
CA LEU A 171 -0.46 -1.81 -1.38
C LEU A 171 -0.61 -2.12 0.11
N ILE A 172 -1.79 -2.54 0.55
CA ILE A 172 -2.09 -2.86 1.96
C ILE A 172 -2.11 -4.37 2.23
N ASP A 173 -1.54 -4.75 3.36
CA ASP A 173 -1.54 -6.12 3.87
C ASP A 173 -2.92 -6.54 4.43
N GLU A 174 -3.00 -7.75 4.98
CA GLU A 174 -4.24 -8.31 5.55
C GLU A 174 -4.74 -7.53 6.78
N TRP A 175 -3.89 -6.70 7.38
CA TRP A 175 -4.21 -5.91 8.58
C TRP A 175 -4.44 -4.43 8.27
N GLY A 176 -4.40 -4.05 6.99
CA GLY A 176 -4.66 -2.69 6.51
C GLY A 176 -3.46 -1.76 6.60
N VAL A 177 -2.26 -2.30 6.81
CA VAL A 177 -1.01 -1.52 6.85
C VAL A 177 -0.34 -1.59 5.48
N PRO A 178 0.20 -0.47 4.95
CA PRO A 178 0.99 -0.53 3.73
C PRO A 178 2.18 -1.48 3.87
N TYR A 179 2.41 -2.33 2.86
CA TYR A 179 3.66 -3.07 2.76
C TYR A 179 4.85 -2.10 2.70
N PHE A 180 5.98 -2.49 3.30
CA PHE A 180 7.23 -1.75 3.16
C PHE A 180 8.12 -2.43 2.12
N PHE A 181 8.50 -1.67 1.10
CA PHE A 181 9.44 -2.11 0.06
C PHE A 181 10.83 -1.56 0.38
N HIS A 182 11.71 -2.42 0.90
CA HIS A 182 13.08 -2.07 1.24
C HIS A 182 14.04 -2.42 0.11
N GLN A 183 14.54 -1.42 -0.59
CA GLN A 183 15.56 -1.57 -1.62
C GLN A 183 16.93 -1.77 -0.95
N GLU A 184 17.36 -3.02 -0.77
CA GLU A 184 18.70 -3.32 -0.24
C GLU A 184 19.79 -3.05 -1.29
N SER A 185 19.48 -3.28 -2.57
CA SER A 185 20.33 -2.96 -3.72
C SER A 185 19.48 -2.73 -4.97
N ALA A 186 20.13 -2.47 -6.12
CA ALA A 186 19.44 -2.34 -7.41
C ALA A 186 18.66 -3.60 -7.83
N ASP A 187 19.08 -4.78 -7.34
CA ASP A 187 18.54 -6.10 -7.71
C ASP A 187 17.94 -6.88 -6.54
N GLN A 188 18.11 -6.41 -5.30
CA GLN A 188 17.61 -7.05 -4.09
C GLN A 188 16.61 -6.14 -3.38
N MET A 189 15.39 -6.62 -3.21
CA MET A 189 14.30 -5.92 -2.54
C MET A 189 13.67 -6.84 -1.50
N GLU A 190 13.53 -6.34 -0.29
CA GLU A 190 12.74 -6.98 0.75
C GLU A 190 11.32 -6.39 0.75
N VAL A 191 10.32 -7.26 0.86
CA VAL A 191 8.92 -6.90 1.09
C VAL A 191 8.57 -7.27 2.52
N ARG A 192 8.00 -6.32 3.27
CA ARG A 192 7.63 -6.51 4.67
C ARG A 192 6.19 -6.10 4.93
N SER A 193 5.43 -6.97 5.60
CA SER A 193 4.14 -6.62 6.22
C SER A 193 4.35 -6.39 7.71
N ALA A 194 3.63 -5.43 8.27
CA ALA A 194 3.70 -5.07 9.70
C ALA A 194 2.98 -6.06 10.62
N GLY A 195 2.48 -7.18 10.08
CA GLY A 195 1.83 -8.20 10.89
C GLY A 195 0.53 -7.73 11.57
N ALA A 196 0.14 -8.50 12.59
CA ALA A 196 -1.11 -8.31 13.30
C ALA A 196 -1.05 -7.13 14.29
N ASP A 197 0.14 -6.79 14.80
CA ASP A 197 0.32 -5.68 15.71
C ASP A 197 0.36 -4.31 15.00
N ARG A 198 0.53 -4.32 13.67
CA ARG A 198 0.53 -3.16 12.78
C ARG A 198 1.71 -2.21 13.01
N VAL A 199 2.79 -2.71 13.58
CA VAL A 199 4.00 -1.95 13.87
C VAL A 199 5.14 -2.62 13.13
N MET A 200 5.78 -1.89 12.22
CA MET A 200 6.95 -2.41 11.51
C MET A 200 8.13 -2.67 12.46
N TRP A 201 8.99 -3.62 12.08
CA TRP A 201 10.19 -4.06 12.77
C TRP A 201 9.95 -4.74 14.13
N THR A 202 8.82 -5.43 14.25
CA THR A 202 8.49 -6.28 15.40
C THR A 202 8.64 -7.77 15.02
N SER A 203 8.35 -8.65 15.98
CA SER A 203 8.52 -10.09 15.80
C SER A 203 7.46 -10.77 14.94
N ASP A 204 6.31 -10.12 14.71
CA ASP A 204 5.22 -10.65 13.89
C ASP A 204 5.22 -10.15 12.44
N ASP A 205 6.21 -9.33 12.07
CA ASP A 205 6.44 -8.95 10.69
C ASP A 205 6.63 -10.17 9.79
N LEU A 206 6.00 -10.10 8.61
CA LEU A 206 6.20 -11.08 7.56
C LEU A 206 7.15 -10.52 6.51
N VAL A 207 8.14 -11.31 6.10
CA VAL A 207 9.25 -10.85 5.25
C VAL A 207 9.43 -11.77 4.06
N GLY A 208 9.56 -11.20 2.85
CA GLY A 208 9.82 -11.90 1.60
C GLY A 208 10.95 -11.24 0.79
N ARG A 209 11.72 -12.03 0.04
CA ARG A 209 12.91 -11.62 -0.72
C ARG A 209 13.05 -12.41 -2.02
#